data_AF-A0A409XF40-F1
#
_entry.id   AF-A0A409XF40-F1
#
_cell.length_a   1.000
_cell.length_b   1.000
_cell.length_c   1.000
_cell.angle_alpha   90.00
_cell.angle_beta   90.00
_cell.angle_gamma   90.00
#
_symmetry.space_group_name_H-M   'P 1'
#
loop_
_entity.id
_entity.type
_entity.pdbx_description
1 polymer ?
#
loop_
_entity_poly.entity_id
_entity_poly.type
_entity_poly.pdbx_seq_one_letter_code
_entity_poly.pdbx_strand_id
1 'polypeptide(L)'
;VSSAVFARFILASDEVREPLVCYEAWNLLSSTLFTITERNLMEDEEPLALLACTAICLALRKLICSCSLSARRTIISSPWTVSMGITILAIIDGNHISPYFKELSMKLVNVGRDLIKVTTSEWNTHLQPPTNAVSISMRNKKCLRAN
;
A
#
# COMPACT_ATOMS: atom_id res chain seq x y z
N VAL A 1 11.72 5.15 17.81
CA VAL A 1 12.59 6.14 17.11
C VAL A 1 13.19 5.61 15.79
N SER A 2 13.83 4.42 15.78
CA SER A 2 14.52 3.88 14.59
C SER A 2 13.65 3.81 13.32
N SER A 3 12.44 3.24 13.42
CA SER A 3 11.53 3.10 12.28
C SER A 3 11.09 4.43 11.66
N ALA A 4 10.96 5.49 12.47
CA ALA A 4 10.59 6.83 11.98
C ALA A 4 11.72 7.47 11.16
N VAL A 5 12.96 7.30 11.60
CA VAL A 5 14.16 7.75 10.86
C VAL A 5 14.30 6.95 9.56
N PHE A 6 14.11 5.63 9.63
CA PHE A 6 14.15 4.76 8.47
C PHE A 6 13.05 5.07 7.45
N ALA A 7 11.82 5.39 7.91
CA ALA A 7 10.74 5.85 7.05
C ALA A 7 11.13 7.15 6.30
N ARG A 8 11.74 8.12 6.99
CA ARG A 8 12.23 9.34 6.35
C ARG A 8 13.36 9.06 5.36
N PHE A 9 14.25 8.12 5.66
CA PHE A 9 15.29 7.68 4.72
C PHE A 9 14.68 7.06 3.46
N ILE A 10 13.65 6.21 3.58
CA ILE A 10 12.89 5.68 2.42
C ILE A 10 12.30 6.83 1.59
N LEU A 11 11.69 7.81 2.27
CA LEU A 11 11.07 8.95 1.59
C LEU A 11 12.10 9.82 0.84
N ALA A 12 13.31 9.96 1.37
CA ALA A 12 14.40 10.74 0.77
C ALA A 12 15.18 9.99 -0.31
N SER A 13 15.17 8.65 -0.31
CA SER A 13 15.92 7.82 -1.26
C SER A 13 15.14 7.61 -2.56
N ASP A 14 15.76 7.85 -3.72
CA ASP A 14 15.15 7.59 -5.04
C ASP A 14 15.43 6.17 -5.56
N GLU A 15 16.12 5.34 -4.76
CA GLU A 15 16.57 4.02 -5.21
C GLU A 15 15.44 2.99 -5.24
N VAL A 16 15.38 2.26 -6.36
CA VAL A 16 14.56 1.05 -6.51
C VAL A 16 15.21 -0.05 -5.68
N ARG A 17 14.55 -0.46 -4.60
CA ARG A 17 15.06 -1.48 -3.69
C ARG A 17 14.88 -2.88 -4.26
N GLU A 18 15.88 -3.73 -4.03
CA GLU A 18 15.77 -5.17 -4.31
C GLU A 18 14.51 -5.76 -3.64
N PRO A 19 13.88 -6.79 -4.24
CA PRO A 19 12.63 -7.37 -3.74
C PRO A 19 12.68 -7.75 -2.25
N LEU A 20 13.79 -8.34 -1.79
CA LEU A 20 13.98 -8.77 -0.41
C LEU A 20 14.02 -7.55 0.53
N VAL A 21 14.82 -6.54 0.20
CA VAL A 21 14.94 -5.31 0.99
C VAL A 21 13.61 -4.56 1.06
N CYS A 22 12.84 -4.57 -0.03
CA CYS A 22 11.49 -3.99 -0.02
C CYS A 22 10.56 -4.74 0.94
N TYR A 23 10.60 -6.07 0.95
CA TYR A 23 9.78 -6.89 1.83
C TYR A 23 10.16 -6.71 3.30
N GLU A 24 11.45 -6.67 3.63
CA GLU A 24 11.93 -6.40 4.98
C GLU A 24 11.54 -5.00 5.46
N ALA A 25 11.72 -3.99 4.60
CA ALA A 25 11.31 -2.62 4.92
C ALA A 25 9.80 -2.51 5.14
N TRP A 26 9.00 -3.21 4.32
CA TRP A 26 7.56 -3.29 4.49
C TRP A 26 7.17 -3.90 5.83
N ASN A 27 7.74 -5.05 6.19
CA ASN A 27 7.45 -5.72 7.45
C ASN A 27 7.83 -4.85 8.65
N LEU A 28 9.03 -4.27 8.65
CA LEU A 28 9.48 -3.39 9.74
C LEU A 28 8.53 -2.20 9.95
N LEU A 29 8.17 -1.53 8.86
CA LEU A 29 7.31 -0.35 8.91
C LEU A 29 5.86 -0.69 9.25
N SER A 30 5.32 -1.77 8.68
CA SER A 30 3.95 -2.22 8.98
C SER A 30 3.83 -2.71 10.42
N SER A 31 4.79 -3.48 10.95
CA SER A 31 4.81 -3.87 12.36
C SER A 31 4.86 -2.65 13.28
N THR A 32 5.69 -1.65 12.96
CA THR A 32 5.71 -0.40 13.74
C THR A 32 4.36 0.32 13.68
N LEU A 33 3.75 0.39 12.50
CA LEU A 33 2.43 1.00 12.33
C LEU A 33 1.38 0.27 13.16
N PHE A 34 1.40 -1.07 13.18
CA PHE A 34 0.52 -1.87 14.04
C PHE A 34 0.66 -1.51 15.51
N THR A 35 1.89 -1.44 16.03
CA THR A 35 2.16 -1.03 17.41
C THR A 35 1.54 0.34 17.73
N ILE A 36 1.66 1.30 16.81
CA ILE A 36 1.06 2.63 16.94
C ILE A 36 -0.48 2.54 16.93
N THR A 37 -1.04 1.80 15.97
CA THR A 37 -2.50 1.70 15.80
C THR A 37 -3.20 0.89 16.88
N GLU A 38 -2.49 -0.02 17.54
CA GLU A 38 -3.02 -0.79 18.68
C GLU A 38 -2.77 -0.10 20.02
N ARG A 39 -2.06 1.05 20.02
CA ARG A 39 -1.60 1.76 21.22
C ARG A 39 -0.79 0.83 22.16
N ASN A 40 -0.02 -0.09 21.59
CA ASN A 40 0.89 -0.97 22.31
C ASN A 40 2.22 -0.26 22.61
N LEU A 41 2.14 0.89 23.27
CA LEU A 41 3.23 1.83 23.52
C LEU A 41 3.16 2.35 24.96
N MET A 42 4.28 2.86 25.46
CA MET A 42 4.28 3.61 26.72
C MET A 42 3.69 5.01 26.50
N GLU A 43 3.06 5.60 27.52
CA GLU A 43 2.39 6.90 27.40
C GLU A 43 3.34 8.03 26.95
N ASP A 44 4.61 7.98 27.36
CA ASP A 44 5.65 8.94 26.99
C ASP A 44 6.11 8.79 25.52
N GLU A 45 5.86 7.64 24.89
CA GLU A 45 6.17 7.39 23.49
C GLU A 45 5.04 7.81 22.54
N GLU A 46 3.83 8.04 23.04
CA GLU A 46 2.66 8.40 22.22
C GLU A 46 2.86 9.64 21.34
N PRO A 47 3.44 10.77 21.82
CA PRO A 47 3.65 11.94 20.98
C PRO A 47 4.59 11.64 19.82
N LEU A 48 5.62 10.83 20.06
CA LEU A 48 6.57 10.42 19.03
C LEU A 48 5.92 9.47 18.01
N ALA A 49 5.08 8.55 18.49
CA ALA A 49 4.31 7.64 17.65
C ALA A 49 3.37 8.41 16.71
N LEU A 50 2.66 9.39 17.24
CA LEU A 50 1.79 10.29 16.46
C LEU A 50 2.59 11.08 15.41
N LEU A 51 3.82 11.52 15.72
CA LEU A 51 4.68 12.18 14.73
C LEU A 51 5.20 11.21 13.66
N ALA A 52 5.42 9.95 14.01
CA ALA A 52 5.98 8.95 13.11
C ALA A 52 4.96 8.35 12.14
N CYS A 53 3.69 8.22 12.55
CA CYS A 53 2.69 7.45 11.82
C CYS A 53 2.50 7.94 10.36
N THR A 54 2.45 9.25 10.15
CA THR A 54 2.31 9.84 8.81
C THR A 54 3.50 9.49 7.91
N ALA A 55 4.72 9.61 8.42
CA ALA A 55 5.93 9.28 7.66
C ALA A 55 5.99 7.78 7.33
N ILE A 56 5.57 6.92 8.26
CA ILE A 56 5.49 5.47 8.06
C ILE A 56 4.49 5.12 6.96
N CYS A 57 3.28 5.67 6.98
CA CYS A 57 2.28 5.43 5.94
C CYS A 57 2.77 5.89 4.56
N LEU A 58 3.40 7.06 4.48
CA LEU A 58 3.96 7.56 3.23
C LEU A 58 5.11 6.67 2.72
N ALA A 59 5.98 6.20 3.61
CA ALA A 59 7.08 5.31 3.26
C ALA A 59 6.57 3.95 2.76
N LEU A 60 5.57 3.36 3.43
CA LEU A 60 4.89 2.13 2.98
C LEU A 60 4.27 2.32 1.59
N ARG A 61 3.57 3.44 1.36
CA ARG A 61 3.02 3.77 0.04
C ARG A 61 4.13 3.90 -1.01
N LYS A 62 5.24 4.58 -0.68
CA LYS A 62 6.37 4.69 -1.61
C LYS A 62 6.95 3.32 -1.95
N LEU A 63 7.18 2.47 -0.95
CA LEU A 63 7.68 1.10 -1.16
C LEU A 63 6.80 0.32 -2.13
N ILE A 64 5.49 0.33 -1.92
CA ILE A 64 4.58 -0.46 -2.76
C ILE A 64 4.52 0.08 -4.19
N CYS A 65 4.56 1.40 -4.37
CA CYS A 65 4.58 2.03 -5.69
C CYS A 65 5.90 1.82 -6.43
N SER A 66 7.03 1.80 -5.72
CA SER A 66 8.37 1.75 -6.32
C SER A 66 8.97 0.35 -6.46
N CYS A 67 8.42 -0.66 -5.78
CA CYS A 67 8.94 -2.03 -5.86
C CYS A 67 8.55 -2.77 -7.15
N SER A 68 9.25 -3.88 -7.43
CA SER A 68 8.94 -4.74 -8.55
C SER A 68 7.53 -5.35 -8.43
N LEU A 69 6.90 -5.67 -9.56
CA LEU A 69 5.57 -6.27 -9.58
C LEU A 69 5.49 -7.57 -8.75
N SER A 70 6.54 -8.38 -8.76
CA SER A 70 6.60 -9.61 -7.96
C SER A 70 6.60 -9.31 -6.47
N ALA A 71 7.46 -8.38 -6.02
CA ALA A 71 7.52 -7.99 -4.60
C ALA A 71 6.19 -7.39 -4.15
N ARG A 72 5.60 -6.53 -4.99
CA ARG A 72 4.31 -5.91 -4.73
C ARG A 72 3.21 -6.94 -4.50
N ARG A 73 3.08 -7.91 -5.41
CA ARG A 73 2.10 -9.00 -5.31
C ARG A 73 2.24 -9.78 -4.01
N THR A 74 3.47 -10.11 -3.62
CA THR A 74 3.75 -10.79 -2.35
C THR A 74 3.35 -9.95 -1.15
N ILE A 75 3.62 -8.64 -1.19
CA ILE A 75 3.24 -7.71 -0.12
C ILE A 75 1.71 -7.61 0.00
N ILE A 76 0.99 -7.37 -1.10
CA ILE A 76 -0.48 -7.18 -1.05
C ILE A 76 -1.26 -8.45 -0.74
N SER A 77 -0.71 -9.62 -1.09
CA SER A 77 -1.37 -10.91 -0.79
C SER A 77 -1.17 -11.36 0.66
N SER A 78 -0.28 -10.68 1.40
CA SER A 78 -0.04 -10.97 2.80
C SER A 78 -1.27 -10.66 3.67
N PRO A 79 -1.70 -11.58 4.55
CA PRO A 79 -2.76 -11.31 5.53
C PRO A 79 -2.46 -10.07 6.38
N TRP A 80 -1.19 -9.81 6.68
CA TRP A 80 -0.77 -8.65 7.44
C TRP A 80 -1.10 -7.32 6.75
N THR A 81 -1.01 -7.27 5.42
CA THR A 81 -1.36 -6.07 4.64
C THR A 81 -2.86 -5.81 4.66
N VAL A 82 -3.66 -6.87 4.59
CA VAL A 82 -5.13 -6.78 4.70
C VAL A 82 -5.52 -6.30 6.09
N SER A 83 -5.00 -6.94 7.15
CA SER A 83 -5.25 -6.54 8.54
C SER A 83 -4.84 -5.10 8.79
N MET A 84 -3.71 -4.66 8.25
CA MET A 84 -3.24 -3.28 8.38
C MET A 84 -4.25 -2.30 7.77
N GLY A 85 -4.75 -2.60 6.57
CA GLY A 85 -5.78 -1.78 5.91
C GLY A 85 -7.06 -1.68 6.74
N ILE A 86 -7.52 -2.80 7.31
CA ILE A 86 -8.71 -2.83 8.17
C ILE A 86 -8.49 -1.99 9.44
N THR A 87 -7.35 -2.15 10.11
CA THR A 87 -7.03 -1.40 11.33
C THR A 87 -6.97 0.11 11.06
N ILE A 88 -6.32 0.51 9.96
CA ILE A 88 -6.26 1.93 9.56
C ILE A 88 -7.67 2.47 9.28
N LEU A 89 -8.51 1.72 8.55
CA LEU A 89 -9.90 2.13 8.29
C LEU A 89 -10.70 2.28 9.59
N ALA A 90 -10.59 1.32 10.52
CA ALA A 90 -11.29 1.39 11.80
C ALA A 90 -10.89 2.64 12.61
N ILE A 91 -9.62 3.06 12.53
CA ILE A 91 -9.16 4.29 13.17
C ILE A 91 -9.65 5.53 12.42
N ILE A 92 -9.68 5.52 11.10
CA ILE A 92 -10.11 6.69 10.33
C ILE A 92 -11.63 6.91 10.46
N ASP A 93 -12.42 5.84 10.38
CA ASP A 93 -13.89 5.90 10.34
C ASP A 93 -14.54 5.78 11.73
N GLY A 94 -13.77 5.40 12.75
CA GLY A 94 -14.24 5.24 14.12
C GLY A 94 -14.54 6.55 14.86
N ASN A 95 -15.56 6.53 15.73
CA ASN A 95 -15.83 7.61 16.66
C ASN A 95 -15.01 7.41 17.96
N HIS A 96 -13.85 8.04 18.04
CA HIS A 96 -12.89 7.81 19.12
C HIS A 96 -13.14 8.70 20.33
N ILE A 97 -13.33 8.07 21.50
CA ILE A 97 -13.44 8.74 22.79
C ILE A 97 -12.04 9.15 23.30
N SER A 98 -11.01 8.34 23.00
CA SER A 98 -9.64 8.59 23.43
C SER A 98 -9.00 9.75 22.66
N PRO A 99 -8.37 10.72 23.34
CA PRO A 99 -7.62 11.81 22.69
C PRO A 99 -6.54 11.31 21.72
N TYR A 100 -5.85 10.23 22.10
CA TYR A 100 -4.81 9.60 21.27
C TYR A 100 -5.36 9.16 19.92
N PHE A 101 -6.46 8.40 19.92
CA PHE A 101 -7.04 7.87 18.68
C PHE A 101 -7.70 8.96 17.84
N LYS A 102 -8.20 10.03 18.46
CA LYS A 102 -8.68 11.21 17.74
C LYS A 102 -7.55 11.90 16.96
N GLU A 103 -6.41 12.14 17.61
CA GLU A 103 -5.24 12.73 16.96
C GLU A 103 -4.67 11.80 15.88
N LEU A 104 -4.57 10.50 16.18
CA LEU A 104 -4.10 9.50 15.23
C LEU A 104 -4.99 9.45 13.98
N SER A 105 -6.33 9.46 14.16
CA SER A 105 -7.30 9.49 13.06
C SER A 105 -7.10 10.73 12.16
N MET A 106 -6.95 11.91 12.77
CA MET A 106 -6.69 13.16 12.02
C MET A 106 -5.40 13.08 11.19
N LYS A 107 -4.34 12.47 11.74
CA LYS A 107 -3.06 12.31 11.02
C LYS A 107 -3.11 11.25 9.93
N LEU A 108 -3.93 10.22 10.09
CA LEU A 108 -4.03 9.10 9.16
C LEU A 108 -5.07 9.31 8.05
N VAL A 109 -6.04 10.22 8.19
CA VAL A 109 -7.19 10.32 7.26
C VAL A 109 -6.81 10.36 5.78
N ASN A 110 -5.79 11.15 5.42
CA ASN A 110 -5.36 11.29 4.02
C ASN A 110 -4.36 10.20 3.64
N VAL A 111 -3.26 10.10 4.39
CA VAL A 111 -2.15 9.19 4.07
C VAL A 111 -2.51 7.71 4.22
N GLY A 112 -3.37 7.40 5.20
CA GLY A 112 -3.88 6.06 5.44
C GLY A 112 -4.85 5.62 4.34
N ARG A 113 -5.80 6.48 3.94
CA ARG A 113 -6.69 6.17 2.79
C ARG A 113 -5.91 5.97 1.50
N ASP A 114 -4.89 6.79 1.25
CA ASP A 114 -4.06 6.63 0.06
C ASP A 114 -3.23 5.35 0.09
N LEU A 115 -2.72 4.95 1.27
CA LEU A 115 -2.07 3.66 1.47
C LEU A 115 -3.03 2.49 1.21
N ILE A 116 -4.26 2.56 1.74
CA ILE A 116 -5.28 1.53 1.53
C ILE A 116 -5.65 1.40 0.05
N LYS A 117 -5.80 2.53 -0.66
CA LYS A 117 -6.08 2.50 -2.11
C LYS A 117 -5.01 1.73 -2.85
N VAL A 118 -3.73 1.99 -2.61
CA VAL A 118 -2.65 1.32 -3.35
C VAL A 118 -2.49 -0.16 -2.99
N THR A 119 -2.86 -0.57 -1.77
CA THR A 119 -2.82 -1.99 -1.36
C THR A 119 -4.05 -2.77 -1.83
N THR A 120 -5.16 -2.09 -2.14
CA THR A 120 -6.41 -2.71 -2.60
C THR A 120 -6.66 -2.60 -4.10
N SER A 121 -6.03 -1.63 -4.79
CA SER A 121 -6.30 -1.35 -6.20
C SER A 121 -5.86 -2.44 -7.19
N GLU A 122 -4.89 -3.29 -6.85
CA GLU A 122 -4.39 -4.32 -7.78
C GLU A 122 -5.39 -5.47 -8.03
N TRP A 123 -6.43 -5.60 -7.20
CA TRP A 123 -7.55 -6.52 -7.48
C TRP A 123 -8.36 -6.11 -8.71
N ASN A 124 -8.41 -4.81 -9.04
CA ASN A 124 -9.24 -4.30 -10.12
C ASN A 124 -8.58 -4.39 -11.51
N THR A 125 -7.25 -4.39 -11.58
CA THR A 125 -6.51 -4.49 -12.85
C THR A 125 -6.34 -5.94 -13.35
N HIS A 126 -6.48 -6.94 -12.48
CA HIS A 126 -6.37 -8.35 -12.86
C HIS A 126 -7.68 -9.00 -13.30
N LEU A 127 -8.82 -8.30 -13.14
CA LEU A 127 -10.15 -8.77 -13.56
C LEU A 127 -10.62 -8.22 -14.91
N GLN A 128 -9.83 -7.38 -15.60
CA GLN A 128 -10.11 -7.11 -17.00
C GLN A 128 -9.56 -8.24 -17.87
N PRO A 129 -10.41 -9.02 -18.57
CA PRO A 129 -9.92 -9.94 -19.58
C PRO A 129 -9.12 -9.14 -20.62
N PRO A 130 -8.05 -9.72 -21.22
CA PRO A 130 -7.36 -9.06 -22.32
C PRO A 130 -8.40 -8.77 -23.39
N THR A 131 -8.66 -7.48 -23.62
CA THR A 131 -9.53 -7.03 -24.69
C THR A 131 -8.75 -7.20 -25.99
N ASN A 132 -8.54 -8.46 -26.39
CA ASN A 132 -8.07 -8.80 -27.70
C ASN A 132 -9.19 -8.41 -28.65
N ALA A 133 -8.98 -7.28 -29.32
CA ALA A 133 -9.70 -6.91 -30.52
C ALA A 133 -9.53 -8.03 -31.55
N VAL A 134 -10.46 -8.98 -31.57
CA VAL A 134 -10.69 -9.83 -32.73
C VAL A 134 -11.68 -9.07 -33.63
N SER A 135 -11.16 -8.09 -34.35
CA SER A 135 -11.83 -7.61 -35.56
C SER A 135 -11.74 -8.75 -36.59
N ILE A 136 -12.79 -9.59 -36.65
CA ILE A 136 -13.02 -10.51 -37.75
C ILE A 136 -13.25 -9.66 -39.00
N SER A 137 -12.16 -9.33 -39.70
CA SER A 137 -12.20 -8.77 -41.04
C SER A 137 -12.53 -9.92 -42.00
N MET A 138 -13.80 -10.00 -42.42
CA MET A 138 -14.20 -10.74 -43.61
C MET A 138 -13.39 -10.23 -44.81
N ARG A 139 -12.31 -10.93 -45.18
CA ARG A 139 -11.69 -10.79 -46.50
C ARG A 139 -12.26 -11.86 -47.41
N ASN A 140 -13.18 -11.43 -48.26
CA ASN A 140 -13.64 -12.09 -49.48
C ASN A 140 -12.44 -12.64 -50.27
N LYS A 141 -12.44 -13.95 -50.54
CA LYS A 141 -11.53 -14.57 -51.52
C LYS A 141 -11.98 -14.14 -52.93
N LYS A 142 -11.04 -13.53 -53.65
CA LYS A 142 -11.15 -13.15 -55.06
C LYS A 142 -11.35 -14.35 -55.98
N CYS A 143 -12.03 -14.05 -57.09
CA CYS A 143 -12.04 -14.70 -58.39
C CYS A 143 -10.76 -15.47 -58.78
N LEU A 144 -10.96 -16.58 -59.51
CA LEU A 144 -10.37 -16.90 -60.84
C LEU A 144 -10.21 -18.41 -61.00
N ARG A 145 -11.06 -19.04 -61.83
CA ARG A 145 -10.65 -20.13 -62.71
C ARG A 145 -11.40 -20.00 -64.05
N ALA A 146 -10.65 -19.58 -65.05
CA ALA A 146 -10.90 -19.87 -66.45
C ALA A 146 -10.02 -21.07 -66.82
N ASN A 147 -10.64 -22.06 -67.47
CA ASN A 147 -10.17 -22.94 -68.54
C ASN A 147 -11.03 -24.20 -68.56
#